data_AF-A0A4Y7Q204-F1
#
_entry.id   AF-A0A4Y7Q204-F1
#
_cell.length_a   1.000
_cell.length_b   1.000
_cell.length_c   1.000
_cell.angle_alpha   90.00
_cell.angle_beta   90.00
_cell.angle_gamma   90.00
#
_symmetry.space_group_name_H-M   'P 1'
#
loop_
_entity.id
_entity.type
_entity.pdbx_description
1 polymer ?
#
loop_
_entity_poly.entity_id
_entity_poly.type
_entity_poly.pdbx_seq_one_letter_code
_entity_poly.pdbx_strand_id
1 'polypeptide(L)'
;MAKTGKKGLKAALSSQQSRLKAKDKATQAAKVREKPSQPGLSAKAKGKIKLVPKPSTMPFNTSDKILLIGEGNFSFATALFKHPSLEFLPPRNVTATAYDSEKECYEKYPEAGAIVKDLKEKGVEIVFGVDATRLEKCKALKGRKFDRVVWNFPHAGKGITDQDRNILSNQMLLLDFFRSVSGYLTDGPVPAVHKKKVKRTSQSDDEEDAQGSDVEDEGQESSQLGRGRAACRGTVLVTLRNVPPYTEWNLPKLAKHPPPPNPPYTVLRSFAFQRSDWEGYEHAMTKGERAHGTGRTGLGGEDRTWEFCLKD
;
A
#
# COMPACT_ATOMS: atom_id res chain seq x y z
N MET A 1 -52.38 0.12 22.68
CA MET A 1 -52.36 0.25 21.20
C MET A 1 -51.53 1.48 20.83
N ALA A 2 -50.35 1.31 20.22
CA ALA A 2 -49.40 2.39 19.95
C ALA A 2 -49.40 2.76 18.44
N LYS A 3 -49.50 4.06 18.13
CA LYS A 3 -49.47 4.62 16.76
C LYS A 3 -48.08 5.23 16.49
N THR A 4 -47.24 4.59 15.67
CA THR A 4 -46.01 5.17 15.12
C THR A 4 -45.81 4.70 13.68
N GLY A 5 -46.15 5.51 12.67
CA GLY A 5 -46.08 5.05 11.28
C GLY A 5 -46.03 6.09 10.16
N LYS A 6 -45.79 7.38 10.43
CA LYS A 6 -45.80 8.42 9.37
C LYS A 6 -44.50 9.22 9.20
N LYS A 7 -43.54 9.17 10.14
CA LYS A 7 -42.28 9.94 10.04
C LYS A 7 -41.16 9.23 9.26
N GLY A 8 -41.13 7.90 9.20
CA GLY A 8 -40.07 7.14 8.51
C GLY A 8 -40.16 7.14 6.98
N LEU A 9 -41.39 7.13 6.43
CA LEU A 9 -41.58 7.04 4.98
C LEU A 9 -41.11 8.30 4.24
N LYS A 10 -41.34 9.49 4.80
CA LYS A 10 -40.89 10.76 4.19
C LYS A 10 -39.36 10.88 4.17
N ALA A 11 -38.68 10.41 5.22
CA ALA A 11 -37.22 10.43 5.27
C ALA A 11 -36.59 9.44 4.27
N ALA A 12 -37.19 8.24 4.13
CA ALA A 12 -36.76 7.25 3.14
C ALA A 12 -36.96 7.76 1.69
N LEU A 13 -38.10 8.39 1.41
CA LEU A 13 -38.41 8.92 0.08
C LEU A 13 -37.48 10.09 -0.30
N SER A 14 -37.16 10.98 0.64
CA SER A 14 -36.20 12.08 0.42
C SER A 14 -34.77 11.58 0.16
N SER A 15 -34.36 10.50 0.83
CA SER A 15 -33.06 9.86 0.62
C SER A 15 -32.98 9.15 -0.74
N GLN A 16 -34.08 8.55 -1.19
CA GLN A 16 -34.15 7.93 -2.51
C GLN A 16 -34.13 8.98 -3.62
N GLN A 17 -34.85 10.09 -3.46
CA GLN A 17 -34.85 11.20 -4.42
C GLN A 17 -33.48 11.88 -4.55
N SER A 18 -32.73 12.04 -3.45
CA SER A 18 -31.37 12.60 -3.51
C SER A 18 -30.38 11.66 -4.21
N ARG A 19 -30.51 10.34 -3.98
CA ARG A 19 -29.71 9.32 -4.68
C ARG A 19 -29.99 9.25 -6.18
N LEU A 20 -31.26 9.38 -6.58
CA LEU A 20 -31.65 9.41 -8.00
C LEU A 20 -31.10 10.67 -8.69
N LYS A 21 -31.21 11.85 -8.06
CA LYS A 21 -30.62 13.09 -8.59
C LYS A 21 -29.10 13.04 -8.70
N ALA A 22 -28.41 12.39 -7.75
CA ALA A 22 -26.97 12.19 -7.81
C ALA A 22 -26.56 11.25 -8.96
N LYS A 23 -27.36 10.21 -9.22
CA LYS A 23 -27.16 9.27 -10.33
C LYS A 23 -27.39 9.94 -11.69
N ASP A 24 -28.41 10.79 -11.81
CA ASP A 24 -28.68 11.55 -13.05
C ASP A 24 -27.62 12.62 -13.33
N LYS A 25 -27.07 13.25 -12.28
CA LYS A 25 -25.96 14.19 -12.42
C LYS A 25 -24.66 13.49 -12.85
N ALA A 26 -24.42 12.26 -12.36
CA ALA A 26 -23.27 11.45 -12.76
C ALA A 26 -23.39 10.94 -14.21
N THR A 27 -24.58 10.56 -14.66
CA THR A 27 -24.81 10.12 -16.05
C THR A 27 -24.78 11.27 -17.06
N GLN A 28 -25.25 12.46 -16.68
CA GLN A 28 -25.05 13.67 -17.50
C GLN A 28 -23.58 14.08 -17.59
N ALA A 29 -22.82 14.01 -16.49
CA ALA A 29 -21.39 14.29 -16.51
C ALA A 29 -20.59 13.28 -17.37
N ALA A 30 -21.04 12.02 -17.44
CA ALA A 30 -20.46 11.01 -18.33
C ALA A 30 -20.78 11.28 -19.81
N LYS A 31 -22.01 11.68 -20.15
CA LYS A 31 -22.43 12.00 -21.52
C LYS A 31 -21.76 13.26 -22.10
N VAL A 32 -21.39 14.22 -21.27
CA VAL A 32 -20.60 15.40 -21.68
C VAL A 32 -19.17 15.01 -22.05
N ARG A 33 -18.67 13.88 -21.53
CA ARG A 33 -17.29 13.41 -21.73
C ARG A 33 -17.10 12.53 -22.98
N GLU A 34 -18.19 12.11 -23.63
CA GLU A 34 -18.19 11.22 -24.81
C GLU A 34 -18.49 11.92 -26.16
N LYS A 35 -18.44 13.25 -26.24
CA LYS A 35 -18.49 13.93 -27.55
C LYS A 35 -17.10 13.97 -28.20
N PRO A 36 -16.96 13.58 -29.48
CA PRO A 36 -15.69 13.71 -30.20
C PRO A 36 -15.45 15.19 -30.51
N SER A 37 -14.30 15.72 -30.10
CA SER A 37 -13.83 17.06 -30.45
C SER A 37 -13.32 17.10 -31.89
N GLN A 38 -13.95 17.94 -32.74
CA GLN A 38 -13.39 18.31 -34.05
C GLN A 38 -12.23 19.32 -33.90
N PRO A 39 -11.27 19.36 -34.84
CA PRO A 39 -10.09 20.20 -34.75
C PRO A 39 -10.36 21.61 -35.31
N GLY A 40 -10.03 22.65 -34.54
CA GLY A 40 -10.04 24.01 -35.07
C GLY A 40 -9.91 25.12 -34.03
N LEU A 41 -8.82 25.87 -34.16
CA LEU A 41 -8.56 27.23 -33.69
C LEU A 41 -7.95 27.45 -32.28
N SER A 42 -6.79 28.11 -32.35
CA SER A 42 -5.79 28.46 -31.35
C SER A 42 -6.27 29.02 -30.01
N ALA A 43 -5.67 28.52 -28.92
CA ALA A 43 -5.53 29.27 -27.68
C ALA A 43 -4.10 29.15 -27.14
N LYS A 44 -3.56 30.31 -26.74
CA LYS A 44 -2.16 30.59 -26.42
C LYS A 44 -1.56 29.63 -25.39
N ALA A 45 -0.32 29.20 -25.67
CA ALA A 45 0.50 28.39 -24.79
C ALA A 45 0.73 29.10 -23.45
N LYS A 46 0.10 28.59 -22.39
CA LYS A 46 0.58 28.83 -21.02
C LYS A 46 1.63 27.76 -20.72
N GLY A 47 2.83 28.22 -20.39
CA GLY A 47 4.00 27.37 -20.16
C GLY A 47 3.69 26.20 -19.23
N LYS A 48 4.04 25.00 -19.67
CA LYS A 48 4.06 23.81 -18.82
C LYS A 48 5.12 24.05 -17.74
N ILE A 49 4.69 24.44 -16.55
CA ILE A 49 5.50 24.26 -15.35
C ILE A 49 5.76 22.75 -15.29
N LYS A 50 7.00 22.32 -15.57
CA LYS A 50 7.44 20.96 -15.27
C LYS A 50 7.31 20.81 -13.75
N LEU A 51 6.23 20.19 -13.29
CA LEU A 51 6.14 19.71 -11.92
C LEU A 51 7.32 18.76 -11.72
N VAL A 52 8.29 19.18 -10.91
CA VAL A 52 9.34 18.29 -10.42
C VAL A 52 8.62 17.10 -9.78
N PRO A 53 8.86 15.85 -10.24
CA PRO A 53 8.23 14.68 -9.64
C PRO A 53 8.52 14.69 -8.14
N LYS A 54 7.48 14.57 -7.31
CA LYS A 54 7.71 14.35 -5.88
C LYS A 54 8.49 13.04 -5.73
N PRO A 55 9.58 13.01 -4.95
CA PRO A 55 10.30 11.78 -4.71
C PRO A 55 9.35 10.75 -4.12
N SER A 56 9.43 9.52 -4.65
CA SER A 56 8.64 8.41 -4.16
C SER A 56 8.93 8.14 -2.70
N THR A 57 7.90 7.71 -1.97
CA THR A 57 8.05 7.43 -0.54
C THR A 57 8.75 6.09 -0.38
N MET A 58 9.94 6.08 0.24
CA MET A 58 10.59 4.85 0.68
C MET A 58 10.08 4.43 2.07
N PRO A 59 9.38 3.28 2.20
CA PRO A 59 8.89 2.83 3.50
C PRO A 59 9.89 1.99 4.29
N PHE A 60 11.01 1.58 3.70
CA PHE A 60 11.98 0.69 4.31
C PHE A 60 13.24 1.44 4.74
N ASN A 61 13.86 0.98 5.83
CA ASN A 61 15.23 1.34 6.18
C ASN A 61 16.16 0.13 5.96
N THR A 62 17.45 0.39 5.82
CA THR A 62 18.48 -0.64 5.60
C THR A 62 18.63 -1.62 6.77
N SER A 63 18.15 -1.29 7.97
CA SER A 63 18.19 -2.18 9.13
C SER A 63 16.89 -2.96 9.37
N ASP A 64 15.83 -2.70 8.60
CA ASP A 64 14.50 -3.27 8.86
C ASP A 64 14.53 -4.80 8.66
N LYS A 65 13.85 -5.53 9.56
CA LYS A 65 13.42 -6.92 9.32
C LYS A 65 12.11 -6.91 8.55
N ILE A 66 12.13 -7.48 7.33
CA ILE A 66 11.04 -7.38 6.36
C ILE A 66 10.42 -8.75 6.11
N LEU A 67 9.10 -8.84 6.24
CA LEU A 67 8.31 -9.99 5.81
C LEU A 67 7.50 -9.62 4.58
N LEU A 68 7.75 -10.29 3.46
CA LEU A 68 6.94 -10.16 2.24
C LEU A 68 5.93 -11.30 2.20
N ILE A 69 4.65 -10.94 2.15
CA ILE A 69 3.53 -11.86 2.17
C ILE A 69 2.96 -12.00 0.77
N GLY A 70 2.77 -13.25 0.35
CA GLY A 70 2.05 -13.58 -0.87
C GLY A 70 2.79 -13.15 -2.14
N GLU A 71 4.13 -13.28 -2.15
CA GLU A 71 4.91 -13.17 -3.36
C GLU A 71 4.39 -14.18 -4.40
N GLY A 72 4.32 -13.73 -5.65
CA GLY A 72 4.06 -14.58 -6.81
C GLY A 72 5.37 -15.18 -7.30
N ASN A 73 5.98 -14.54 -8.30
CA ASN A 73 7.26 -14.96 -8.84
C ASN A 73 8.51 -14.45 -8.06
N PHE A 74 8.31 -13.87 -6.88
CA PHE A 74 9.37 -13.28 -6.03
C PHE A 74 10.13 -12.09 -6.63
N SER A 75 9.64 -11.51 -7.74
CA SER A 75 10.29 -10.37 -8.40
C SER A 75 10.34 -9.12 -7.51
N PHE A 76 9.37 -8.89 -6.62
CA PHE A 76 9.41 -7.77 -5.68
C PHE A 76 10.53 -7.95 -4.64
N ALA A 77 10.70 -9.17 -4.13
CA ALA A 77 11.82 -9.50 -3.25
C ALA A 77 13.18 -9.21 -3.91
N THR A 78 13.36 -9.56 -5.19
CA THR A 78 14.57 -9.20 -5.95
C THR A 78 14.70 -7.69 -6.13
N ALA A 79 13.60 -6.99 -6.43
CA ALA A 79 13.61 -5.55 -6.64
C ALA A 79 14.03 -4.75 -5.38
N LEU A 80 13.76 -5.26 -4.16
CA LEU A 80 14.26 -4.64 -2.93
C LEU A 80 15.78 -4.49 -2.95
N PHE A 81 16.52 -5.51 -3.40
CA PHE A 81 17.98 -5.52 -3.40
C PHE A 81 18.59 -4.76 -4.58
N LYS A 82 17.79 -4.39 -5.58
CA LYS A 82 18.22 -3.53 -6.68
C LYS A 82 18.00 -2.05 -6.38
N HIS A 83 17.14 -1.72 -5.41
CA HIS A 83 16.78 -0.35 -5.11
C HIS A 83 17.96 0.39 -4.43
N PRO A 84 18.44 1.53 -4.96
CA PRO A 84 19.64 2.22 -4.44
C PRO A 84 19.55 2.58 -2.96
N SER A 85 18.38 2.99 -2.48
CA SER A 85 18.18 3.33 -1.05
C SER A 85 18.26 2.13 -0.09
N LEU A 86 18.35 0.90 -0.61
CA LEU A 86 18.38 -0.34 0.16
C LEU A 86 19.64 -1.17 -0.12
N GLU A 87 20.68 -0.57 -0.71
CA GLU A 87 21.96 -1.24 -1.02
C GLU A 87 22.56 -1.97 0.20
N PHE A 88 22.40 -1.41 1.40
CA PHE A 88 22.92 -1.98 2.64
C PHE A 88 21.91 -2.85 3.42
N LEU A 89 20.75 -3.18 2.85
CA LEU A 89 19.78 -4.08 3.48
C LEU A 89 20.34 -5.51 3.54
N PRO A 90 20.57 -6.09 4.74
CA PRO A 90 21.09 -7.44 4.84
C PRO A 90 20.07 -8.45 4.27
N PRO A 91 20.43 -9.33 3.33
CA PRO A 91 19.49 -10.30 2.77
C PRO A 91 18.80 -11.19 3.80
N ARG A 92 19.51 -11.56 4.87
CA ARG A 92 18.99 -12.32 6.02
C ARG A 92 17.86 -11.62 6.79
N ASN A 93 17.69 -10.31 6.61
CA ASN A 93 16.60 -9.57 7.24
C ASN A 93 15.30 -9.68 6.44
N VAL A 94 15.34 -10.21 5.22
CA VAL A 94 14.17 -10.38 4.37
C VAL A 94 13.72 -11.84 4.41
N THR A 95 12.44 -12.03 4.72
CA THR A 95 11.75 -13.30 4.55
C THR A 95 10.64 -13.10 3.55
N ALA A 96 10.67 -13.84 2.44
CA ALA A 96 9.67 -13.75 1.39
C ALA A 96 8.83 -15.02 1.34
N THR A 97 7.50 -14.86 1.33
CA THR A 97 6.58 -15.98 1.41
C THR A 97 5.62 -16.03 0.24
N ALA A 98 5.31 -17.23 -0.24
CA ALA A 98 4.28 -17.47 -1.23
C ALA A 98 3.13 -18.31 -0.64
N TYR A 99 1.90 -18.07 -1.11
CA TYR A 99 0.73 -18.87 -0.71
C TYR A 99 0.75 -20.26 -1.35
N ASP A 100 1.14 -20.33 -2.62
CA ASP A 100 1.25 -21.58 -3.35
C ASP A 100 2.37 -22.47 -2.78
N SER A 101 2.27 -23.78 -2.99
CA SER A 101 3.41 -24.68 -2.76
C SER A 101 4.55 -24.35 -3.72
N GLU A 102 5.77 -24.79 -3.42
CA GLU A 102 6.94 -24.55 -4.28
C GLU A 102 6.71 -25.07 -5.71
N LYS A 103 6.16 -26.28 -5.83
CA LYS A 103 5.83 -26.89 -7.12
C LYS A 103 4.81 -26.05 -7.90
N GLU A 104 3.67 -25.70 -7.28
CA GLU A 104 2.63 -24.89 -7.94
C GLU A 104 3.15 -23.50 -8.33
N CYS A 105 4.03 -22.91 -7.51
CA CYS A 105 4.66 -21.63 -7.82
C CYS A 105 5.49 -21.72 -9.10
N TYR A 106 6.35 -22.72 -9.23
CA TYR A 106 7.20 -22.88 -10.42
C TYR A 106 6.41 -23.32 -11.66
N GLU A 107 5.31 -24.05 -11.49
CA GLU A 107 4.38 -24.35 -12.60
C GLU A 107 3.68 -23.09 -13.12
N LYS A 108 3.31 -22.17 -12.23
CA LYS A 108 2.66 -20.90 -12.60
C LYS A 108 3.65 -19.86 -13.14
N TYR A 109 4.86 -19.84 -12.60
CA TYR A 109 5.90 -18.85 -12.86
C TYR A 109 7.24 -19.58 -13.12
N PRO A 110 7.51 -20.02 -14.36
CA PRO A 110 8.72 -20.77 -14.68
C PRO A 110 10.02 -20.04 -14.29
N GLU A 111 10.04 -18.71 -14.36
CA GLU A 111 11.16 -17.85 -13.97
C GLU A 111 11.41 -17.82 -12.46
N ALA A 112 10.39 -18.13 -11.64
CA ALA A 112 10.49 -18.06 -10.19
C ALA A 112 11.54 -19.04 -9.63
N GLY A 113 11.80 -20.16 -10.30
CA GLY A 113 12.84 -21.12 -9.88
C GLY A 113 14.23 -20.50 -9.87
N ALA A 114 14.58 -19.73 -10.92
CA ALA A 114 15.86 -19.03 -11.00
C ALA A 114 15.93 -17.86 -10.00
N ILE A 115 14.85 -17.10 -9.85
CA ILE A 115 14.75 -15.99 -8.90
C ILE A 115 14.92 -16.49 -7.46
N VAL A 116 14.18 -17.53 -7.08
CA VAL A 116 14.24 -18.12 -5.74
C VAL A 116 15.63 -18.69 -5.43
N LYS A 117 16.29 -19.30 -6.42
CA LYS A 117 17.67 -19.77 -6.27
C LYS A 117 18.62 -18.61 -5.95
N ASP A 118 18.60 -17.54 -6.74
CA ASP A 118 19.44 -16.35 -6.52
C ASP A 118 19.17 -15.69 -5.15
N LEU A 119 17.90 -15.58 -4.77
CA LEU A 119 17.51 -15.02 -3.46
C LEU A 119 18.03 -15.88 -2.29
N LYS A 120 17.89 -17.21 -2.38
CA LYS A 120 18.41 -18.14 -1.37
C LYS A 120 19.94 -18.06 -1.27
N GLU A 121 20.64 -17.99 -2.41
CA GLU A 121 22.11 -17.84 -2.45
C GLU A 121 22.58 -16.53 -1.82
N LYS A 122 21.81 -15.45 -1.98
CA LYS A 122 22.05 -14.16 -1.29
C LYS A 122 21.78 -14.22 0.22
N GLY A 123 21.07 -15.23 0.71
CA GLY A 123 20.73 -15.41 2.12
C GLY A 123 19.34 -14.91 2.51
N VAL A 124 18.44 -14.70 1.55
CA VAL A 124 17.02 -14.42 1.80
C VAL A 124 16.31 -15.71 2.20
N GLU A 125 15.46 -15.64 3.22
CA GLU A 125 14.65 -16.78 3.62
C GLU A 125 13.38 -16.86 2.77
N ILE A 126 13.18 -17.99 2.08
CA ILE A 126 12.02 -18.23 1.22
C ILE A 126 11.13 -19.31 1.83
N VAL A 127 9.84 -19.02 1.99
CA VAL A 127 8.87 -19.95 2.60
C VAL A 127 7.61 -20.07 1.73
N PHE A 128 7.32 -21.28 1.26
CA PHE A 128 6.12 -21.59 0.46
C PHE A 128 4.96 -22.08 1.34
N GLY A 129 3.74 -22.10 0.78
CA GLY A 129 2.56 -22.61 1.47
C GLY A 129 2.11 -21.74 2.66
N VAL A 130 2.41 -20.45 2.64
CA VAL A 130 2.10 -19.53 3.75
C VAL A 130 0.75 -18.88 3.54
N ASP A 131 -0.22 -19.26 4.38
CA ASP A 131 -1.52 -18.60 4.48
C ASP A 131 -1.42 -17.36 5.37
N ALA A 132 -1.51 -16.18 4.74
CA ALA A 132 -1.47 -14.88 5.39
C ALA A 132 -2.54 -14.70 6.47
N THR A 133 -3.66 -15.43 6.39
CA THR A 133 -4.74 -15.37 7.39
C THR A 133 -4.47 -16.24 8.62
N ARG A 134 -3.42 -17.07 8.58
CA ARG A 134 -3.08 -18.07 9.59
C ARG A 134 -1.55 -18.24 9.75
N LEU A 135 -0.83 -17.12 9.87
CA LEU A 135 0.63 -17.07 10.04
C LEU A 135 1.10 -17.89 11.25
N GLU A 136 0.27 -18.05 12.29
CA GLU A 136 0.55 -18.88 13.47
C GLU A 136 0.78 -20.36 13.15
N LYS A 137 0.28 -20.83 12.01
CA LYS A 137 0.50 -22.20 11.53
C LYS A 137 1.84 -22.36 10.82
N CYS A 138 2.46 -21.27 10.38
CA CYS A 138 3.76 -21.31 9.73
C CYS A 138 4.89 -21.43 10.75
N LYS A 139 5.47 -22.63 10.86
CA LYS A 139 6.55 -22.92 11.82
C LYS A 139 7.77 -22.02 11.63
N ALA A 140 8.12 -21.68 10.38
CA ALA A 140 9.26 -20.81 10.05
C ALA A 140 9.11 -19.38 10.59
N LEU A 141 7.88 -18.92 10.82
CA LEU A 141 7.61 -17.58 11.35
C LEU A 141 7.44 -17.56 12.86
N LYS A 142 7.29 -18.72 13.52
CA LYS A 142 6.96 -18.80 14.95
C LYS A 142 7.98 -18.05 15.81
N GLY A 143 7.48 -17.14 16.64
CA GLY A 143 8.29 -16.33 17.57
C GLY A 143 9.05 -15.17 16.94
N ARG A 144 8.91 -14.95 15.63
CA ARG A 144 9.60 -13.87 14.91
C ARG A 144 8.79 -12.59 14.96
N LYS A 145 9.52 -11.47 14.93
CA LYS A 145 8.98 -10.11 14.87
C LYS A 145 9.61 -9.36 13.71
N PHE A 146 8.80 -8.56 13.03
CA PHE A 146 9.19 -7.82 11.84
C PHE A 146 8.90 -6.33 12.02
N ASP A 147 9.81 -5.52 11.47
CA ASP A 147 9.71 -4.07 11.47
C ASP A 147 8.75 -3.63 10.35
N ARG A 148 8.74 -4.39 9.25
CA ARG A 148 7.88 -4.19 8.07
C ARG A 148 7.26 -5.50 7.63
N VAL A 149 5.93 -5.56 7.58
CA VAL A 149 5.20 -6.66 6.90
C VAL A 149 4.52 -6.08 5.67
N VAL A 150 4.82 -6.61 4.49
CA VAL A 150 4.33 -6.08 3.21
C VAL A 150 3.42 -7.11 2.56
N TRP A 151 2.22 -6.67 2.15
CA TRP A 151 1.35 -7.47 1.31
C TRP A 151 0.88 -6.66 0.11
N ASN A 152 1.48 -6.94 -1.04
CA ASN A 152 1.19 -6.25 -2.29
C ASN A 152 0.03 -6.93 -3.01
N PHE A 153 -1.04 -6.17 -3.22
CA PHE A 153 -2.23 -6.57 -3.97
C PHE A 153 -2.90 -7.88 -3.48
N PRO A 154 -3.22 -8.00 -2.19
CA PRO A 154 -3.98 -9.15 -1.69
C PRO A 154 -5.29 -9.35 -2.44
N HIS A 155 -5.63 -10.61 -2.74
CA HIS A 155 -6.91 -10.95 -3.36
C HIS A 155 -7.30 -12.39 -3.00
N ALA A 156 -8.58 -12.64 -2.72
CA ALA A 156 -9.05 -13.94 -2.23
C ALA A 156 -9.07 -15.05 -3.31
N GLY A 157 -8.96 -14.67 -4.59
CA GLY A 157 -8.81 -15.60 -5.72
C GLY A 157 -10.06 -16.43 -6.08
N LYS A 158 -11.16 -16.29 -5.34
CA LYS A 158 -12.33 -17.19 -5.38
C LYS A 158 -13.19 -17.16 -6.66
N GLY A 159 -12.88 -16.30 -7.64
CA GLY A 159 -13.64 -16.24 -8.90
C GLY A 159 -15.12 -15.87 -8.75
N ILE A 160 -15.50 -15.20 -7.66
CA ILE A 160 -16.88 -14.81 -7.37
C ILE A 160 -17.32 -13.74 -8.38
N THR A 161 -18.39 -14.02 -9.12
CA THR A 161 -18.97 -13.13 -10.14
C THR A 161 -19.82 -12.01 -9.54
N ASP A 162 -20.55 -12.31 -8.47
CA ASP A 162 -21.32 -11.32 -7.71
C ASP A 162 -20.38 -10.31 -7.02
N GLN A 163 -20.51 -9.03 -7.38
CA GLN A 163 -19.59 -7.99 -6.92
C GLN A 163 -19.63 -7.81 -5.41
N ASP A 164 -20.81 -7.79 -4.79
CA ASP A 164 -20.94 -7.57 -3.34
C ASP A 164 -20.33 -8.72 -2.53
N ARG A 165 -20.56 -9.97 -2.95
CA ARG A 165 -19.90 -11.15 -2.35
C ARG A 165 -18.39 -11.16 -2.60
N ASN A 166 -17.94 -10.70 -3.76
CA ASN A 166 -16.52 -10.57 -4.07
C ASN A 166 -15.85 -9.54 -3.16
N ILE A 167 -16.48 -8.37 -2.98
CA ILE A 167 -16.05 -7.33 -2.05
C ILE A 167 -15.98 -7.92 -0.64
N LEU A 168 -17.06 -8.50 -0.14
CA LEU A 168 -17.11 -9.07 1.21
C LEU A 168 -16.02 -10.13 1.42
N SER A 169 -15.78 -11.02 0.45
CA SER A 169 -14.71 -12.02 0.57
C SER A 169 -13.32 -11.41 0.65
N ASN A 170 -13.04 -10.31 -0.05
CA ASN A 170 -11.75 -9.62 0.03
C ASN A 170 -11.64 -8.79 1.32
N GLN A 171 -12.75 -8.24 1.83
CA GLN A 171 -12.78 -7.59 3.15
C GLN A 171 -12.48 -8.58 4.27
N MET A 172 -13.06 -9.78 4.23
CA MET A 172 -12.77 -10.85 5.19
C MET A 172 -11.30 -11.26 5.15
N LEU A 173 -10.73 -11.45 3.95
CA LEU A 173 -9.31 -11.75 3.77
C LEU A 173 -8.40 -10.74 4.49
N LEU A 174 -8.68 -9.45 4.30
CA LEU A 174 -7.91 -8.38 4.92
C LEU A 174 -8.06 -8.37 6.45
N LEU A 175 -9.29 -8.56 6.95
CA LEU A 175 -9.56 -8.63 8.40
C LEU A 175 -8.80 -9.80 9.05
N ASP A 176 -8.88 -10.99 8.46
CA ASP A 176 -8.22 -12.17 8.99
C ASP A 176 -6.69 -12.04 8.95
N PHE A 177 -6.15 -11.41 7.91
CA PHE A 177 -4.72 -11.07 7.87
C PHE A 177 -4.31 -10.06 8.94
N PHE A 178 -5.03 -8.96 9.12
CA PHE A 178 -4.72 -7.98 10.17
C PHE A 178 -4.77 -8.60 11.57
N ARG A 179 -5.66 -9.57 11.79
CA ARG A 179 -5.65 -10.36 13.02
C ARG A 179 -4.41 -11.23 13.12
N SER A 180 -4.12 -12.02 12.09
CA SER A 180 -3.01 -12.97 12.08
C SER A 180 -1.63 -12.29 12.22
N VAL A 181 -1.42 -11.16 11.55
CA VAL A 181 -0.13 -10.44 11.55
C VAL A 181 0.15 -9.69 12.85
N SER A 182 -0.86 -9.42 13.68
CA SER A 182 -0.71 -8.60 14.90
C SER A 182 0.37 -9.12 15.85
N GLY A 183 0.50 -10.45 15.97
CA GLY A 183 1.53 -11.10 16.80
C GLY A 183 2.95 -11.01 16.24
N TYR A 184 3.14 -10.61 14.99
CA TYR A 184 4.40 -10.64 14.25
C TYR A 184 5.06 -9.26 14.08
N LEU A 185 4.46 -8.21 14.64
CA LEU A 185 5.01 -6.86 14.58
C LEU A 185 5.95 -6.61 15.76
N THR A 186 7.12 -6.02 15.50
CA THR A 186 8.04 -5.57 16.54
C THR A 186 7.35 -4.63 17.52
N ASP A 187 7.55 -4.84 18.82
CA ASP A 187 7.03 -3.96 19.86
C ASP A 187 7.87 -2.68 19.95
N GLY A 188 7.24 -1.55 20.28
CA GLY A 188 7.96 -0.27 20.38
C GLY A 188 7.04 0.94 20.33
N PRO A 189 7.60 2.16 20.35
CA PRO A 189 6.85 3.40 20.17
C PRO A 189 6.32 3.53 18.74
N VAL A 190 5.19 4.21 18.58
CA VAL A 190 4.58 4.47 17.26
C VAL A 190 5.58 5.23 16.36
N PRO A 191 5.85 4.77 15.13
CA PRO A 191 6.78 5.44 14.22
C PRO A 191 6.35 6.88 13.89
N ALA A 192 7.31 7.81 13.91
CA ALA A 192 7.10 9.16 13.41
C ALA A 192 7.33 9.21 11.89
N VAL A 193 6.25 9.34 11.11
CA VAL A 193 6.29 9.26 9.64
C VAL A 193 6.11 10.61 8.93
N HIS A 194 5.79 11.66 9.70
CA HIS A 194 5.71 13.03 9.21
C HIS A 194 6.79 13.86 9.91
N LYS A 195 7.73 14.44 9.14
CA LYS A 195 8.61 15.49 9.67
C LYS A 195 7.72 16.69 10.01
N LYS A 196 7.65 17.09 11.29
CA LYS A 196 6.97 18.34 11.67
C LYS A 196 7.68 19.48 10.93
N LYS A 197 6.97 20.21 10.06
CA LYS A 197 7.47 21.50 9.57
C LYS A 197 7.56 22.43 10.78
N VAL A 198 8.77 22.78 11.20
CA VAL A 198 8.97 23.86 12.17
C VAL A 198 8.51 25.13 11.48
N LYS A 199 7.42 25.72 11.98
CA LYS A 199 6.91 27.01 11.52
C LYS A 199 7.85 28.06 12.11
N ARG A 200 8.79 28.60 11.32
CA ARG A 200 9.53 29.81 11.71
C ARG A 200 8.49 30.93 11.87
N THR A 201 8.22 31.33 13.09
CA THR A 201 7.54 32.59 13.41
C THR A 201 8.50 33.71 13.03
N SER A 202 8.23 34.42 11.94
CA SER A 202 8.87 35.69 11.63
C SER A 202 8.33 36.74 12.60
N GLN A 203 9.09 37.04 13.66
CA GLN A 203 9.03 38.37 14.27
C GLN A 203 9.85 39.29 13.37
N SER A 204 9.16 40.24 12.76
CA SER A 204 9.74 41.46 12.23
C SER A 204 10.25 42.28 13.42
N ASP A 205 11.50 42.74 13.36
CA ASP A 205 11.90 44.10 13.71
C ASP A 205 13.28 44.38 13.10
N ASP A 206 13.31 45.47 12.35
CA ASP A 206 14.38 46.40 11.97
C ASP A 206 15.58 46.01 11.07
N GLU A 207 15.79 46.92 10.12
CA GLU A 207 16.81 47.01 9.07
C GLU A 207 18.20 47.31 9.65
N GLU A 208 19.25 46.77 9.03
CA GLU A 208 20.37 47.55 8.47
C GLU A 208 21.41 46.65 7.78
N ASP A 209 22.02 47.20 6.73
CA ASP A 209 22.96 46.60 5.77
C ASP A 209 24.23 46.00 6.39
N ALA A 210 24.65 44.83 5.89
CA ALA A 210 26.06 44.48 5.75
C ALA A 210 26.28 43.39 4.69
N GLN A 211 27.15 43.69 3.73
CA GLN A 211 27.66 42.79 2.70
C GLN A 211 28.52 41.66 3.29
N GLY A 212 28.41 40.48 2.68
CA GLY A 212 29.52 39.53 2.52
C GLY A 212 29.67 38.45 3.60
N SER A 213 29.37 37.21 3.23
CA SER A 213 30.31 36.08 3.27
C SER A 213 29.58 34.80 2.90
N ASP A 214 30.12 34.07 1.93
CA ASP A 214 29.83 32.67 1.68
C ASP A 214 29.90 31.88 3.00
N VAL A 215 28.78 31.28 3.39
CA VAL A 215 28.79 30.10 4.24
C VAL A 215 27.83 29.12 3.57
N GLU A 216 28.44 28.21 2.80
CA GLU A 216 27.84 26.94 2.48
C GLU A 216 27.42 26.28 3.80
N ASP A 217 26.12 26.26 4.08
CA ASP A 217 25.56 25.44 5.15
C ASP A 217 25.65 23.99 4.68
N GLU A 218 26.86 23.42 4.80
CA GLU A 218 27.06 21.99 4.90
C GLU A 218 26.17 21.50 6.03
N GLY A 219 24.99 21.02 5.65
CA GLY A 219 24.03 20.43 6.55
C GLY A 219 24.73 19.35 7.37
N GLN A 220 25.01 19.69 8.63
CA GLN A 220 25.68 18.84 9.59
C GLN A 220 24.98 17.47 9.65
N GLU A 221 25.55 16.49 8.95
CA GLU A 221 25.58 15.11 9.41
C GLU A 221 26.48 15.05 10.66
N SER A 222 26.01 15.67 11.75
CA SER A 222 26.54 15.45 13.07
C SER A 222 26.06 14.08 13.55
N SER A 223 26.82 13.05 13.15
CA SER A 223 27.27 11.97 14.02
C SER A 223 26.29 11.57 15.15
N GLN A 224 25.28 10.76 14.79
CA GLN A 224 24.70 9.79 15.73
C GLN A 224 25.01 8.36 15.27
N LEU A 225 26.26 8.13 14.88
CA LEU A 225 26.86 6.80 15.04
C LEU A 225 27.12 6.59 16.53
N GLY A 226 26.27 5.83 17.22
CA GLY A 226 26.59 5.33 18.56
C GLY A 226 25.48 5.27 19.61
N ARG A 227 24.24 5.66 19.32
CA ARG A 227 23.09 5.31 20.20
C ARG A 227 22.03 4.60 19.38
N GLY A 228 21.86 3.31 19.64
CA GLY A 228 20.83 2.50 19.01
C GLY A 228 19.49 3.20 19.12
N ARG A 229 18.95 3.65 17.98
CA ARG A 229 17.59 4.17 17.89
C ARG A 229 16.67 3.07 18.43
N ALA A 230 15.93 3.36 19.49
CA ALA A 230 14.96 2.40 20.01
C ALA A 230 14.06 1.93 18.85
N ALA A 231 13.99 0.61 18.65
CA ALA A 231 13.23 0.03 17.55
C ALA A 231 11.78 0.54 17.64
N CYS A 232 11.30 1.15 16.56
CA CYS A 232 9.91 1.60 16.51
C CYS A 232 8.99 0.40 16.32
N ARG A 233 7.71 0.58 16.66
CA ARG A 233 6.70 -0.45 16.44
C ARG A 233 6.68 -0.89 14.98
N GLY A 234 6.60 -2.19 14.77
CA GLY A 234 6.47 -2.78 13.45
C GLY A 234 5.19 -2.30 12.76
N THR A 235 5.24 -2.25 11.43
CA THR A 235 4.14 -1.74 10.61
C THR A 235 3.74 -2.71 9.52
N VAL A 236 2.48 -2.60 9.10
CA VAL A 236 1.92 -3.37 7.98
C VAL A 236 1.75 -2.43 6.79
N LEU A 237 2.24 -2.83 5.63
CA LEU A 237 2.08 -2.14 4.36
C LEU A 237 1.19 -2.98 3.46
N VAL A 238 0.03 -2.44 3.08
CA VAL A 238 -0.87 -3.10 2.13
C VAL A 238 -1.03 -2.21 0.91
N THR A 239 -0.74 -2.77 -0.26
CA THR A 239 -0.88 -2.08 -1.55
C THR A 239 -2.12 -2.59 -2.27
N LEU A 240 -2.98 -1.69 -2.75
CA LEU A 240 -4.11 -2.03 -3.60
C LEU A 240 -4.15 -1.12 -4.83
N ARG A 241 -4.83 -1.56 -5.88
CA ARG A 241 -5.20 -0.66 -6.98
C ARG A 241 -6.16 0.40 -6.46
N ASN A 242 -5.99 1.65 -6.88
CA ASN A 242 -6.89 2.74 -6.47
C ASN A 242 -8.05 2.92 -7.46
N VAL A 243 -8.77 1.83 -7.72
CA VAL A 243 -10.00 1.78 -8.53
C VAL A 243 -10.98 0.74 -8.01
N PRO A 244 -12.27 0.84 -8.35
CA PRO A 244 -13.22 -0.24 -8.15
C PRO A 244 -12.77 -1.56 -8.80
N PRO A 245 -13.09 -2.72 -8.20
CA PRO A 245 -13.77 -2.87 -6.90
C PRO A 245 -12.84 -2.70 -5.69
N TYR A 246 -11.52 -2.59 -5.87
CA TYR A 246 -10.54 -2.53 -4.77
C TYR A 246 -10.79 -1.38 -3.79
N THR A 247 -11.20 -0.21 -4.29
CA THR A 247 -11.55 0.94 -3.45
C THR A 247 -12.79 0.67 -2.59
N GLU A 248 -13.70 -0.20 -3.03
CA GLU A 248 -14.92 -0.56 -2.30
C GLU A 248 -14.63 -1.51 -1.13
N TRP A 249 -13.47 -2.17 -1.12
CA TRP A 249 -13.04 -2.97 0.02
C TRP A 249 -12.78 -2.10 1.26
N ASN A 250 -12.52 -0.81 1.07
CA ASN A 250 -12.41 0.19 2.13
C ASN A 250 -11.36 -0.16 3.19
N LEU A 251 -10.19 -0.61 2.73
CA LEU A 251 -9.05 -1.08 3.52
C LEU A 251 -8.73 -0.18 4.75
N PRO A 252 -8.62 1.16 4.62
CA PRO A 252 -8.32 2.00 5.79
C PRO A 252 -9.40 1.98 6.86
N LYS A 253 -10.68 1.86 6.47
CA LYS A 253 -11.80 1.78 7.42
C LYS A 253 -11.80 0.43 8.12
N LEU A 254 -11.57 -0.66 7.37
CA LEU A 254 -11.47 -2.00 7.92
C LEU A 254 -10.37 -2.08 8.97
N ALA A 255 -9.18 -1.56 8.69
CA ALA A 255 -8.07 -1.59 9.63
C ALA A 255 -8.33 -0.75 10.90
N LYS A 256 -8.95 0.44 10.77
CA LYS A 256 -9.21 1.35 11.90
C LYS A 256 -10.38 0.95 12.80
N HIS A 257 -11.44 0.41 12.19
CA HIS A 257 -12.69 0.09 12.87
C HIS A 257 -13.13 -1.33 12.52
N PRO A 258 -12.29 -2.35 12.77
CA PRO A 258 -12.65 -3.69 12.42
C PRO A 258 -13.71 -4.23 13.39
N PRO A 259 -14.58 -5.15 12.94
CA PRO A 259 -15.48 -5.85 13.86
C PRO A 259 -14.67 -6.75 14.81
N PRO A 260 -15.07 -6.90 16.09
CA PRO A 260 -14.47 -7.89 16.98
C PRO A 260 -14.49 -9.30 16.37
N PRO A 261 -13.48 -10.14 16.63
CA PRO A 261 -12.36 -9.97 17.56
C PRO A 261 -11.08 -9.37 16.93
N ASN A 262 -11.19 -8.70 15.78
CA ASN A 262 -10.02 -8.16 15.09
C ASN A 262 -9.43 -6.94 15.84
N PRO A 263 -8.09 -6.83 15.95
CA PRO A 263 -7.47 -5.69 16.60
C PRO A 263 -7.51 -4.44 15.71
N PRO A 264 -7.73 -3.24 16.28
CA PRO A 264 -7.70 -2.00 15.53
C PRO A 264 -6.27 -1.55 15.21
N TYR A 265 -6.11 -0.90 14.07
CA TYR A 265 -4.86 -0.32 13.60
C TYR A 265 -5.00 1.19 13.38
N THR A 266 -3.89 1.91 13.52
CA THR A 266 -3.79 3.32 13.14
C THR A 266 -3.20 3.43 11.74
N VAL A 267 -3.85 4.20 10.86
CA VAL A 267 -3.26 4.57 9.57
C VAL A 267 -2.19 5.62 9.81
N LEU A 268 -0.95 5.28 9.51
CA LEU A 268 0.19 6.17 9.69
C LEU A 268 0.33 7.15 8.52
N ARG A 269 0.23 6.64 7.29
CA ARG A 269 0.28 7.41 6.05
C ARG A 269 -0.26 6.57 4.88
N SER A 270 -0.39 7.20 3.71
CA SER A 270 -0.57 6.49 2.44
C SER A 270 0.20 7.21 1.35
N PHE A 271 0.69 6.47 0.37
CA PHE A 271 1.48 7.01 -0.74
C PHE A 271 1.24 6.21 -2.02
N ALA A 272 1.60 6.80 -3.16
CA ALA A 272 1.54 6.13 -4.45
C ALA A 272 2.58 5.01 -4.50
N PHE A 273 2.17 3.83 -4.95
CA PHE A 273 3.09 2.74 -5.26
C PHE A 273 3.45 2.81 -6.74
N GLN A 274 4.59 3.38 -7.07
CA GLN A 274 5.06 3.40 -8.45
C GLN A 274 5.84 2.12 -8.73
N ARG A 275 5.28 1.27 -9.60
CA ARG A 275 5.92 0.01 -10.00
C ARG A 275 7.28 0.23 -10.65
N SER A 276 7.44 1.35 -11.36
CA SER A 276 8.68 1.77 -12.03
C SER A 276 9.85 2.01 -11.07
N ASP A 277 9.58 2.25 -9.79
CA ASP A 277 10.65 2.46 -8.81
C ASP A 277 11.31 1.13 -8.40
N TRP A 278 10.68 0.01 -8.73
CA TRP A 278 11.11 -1.33 -8.37
C TRP A 278 11.63 -2.05 -9.60
N GLU A 279 12.92 -1.90 -9.88
CA GLU A 279 13.54 -2.46 -11.08
C GLU A 279 13.34 -3.98 -11.18
N GLY A 280 12.74 -4.43 -12.28
CA GLY A 280 12.45 -5.84 -12.52
C GLY A 280 11.24 -6.38 -11.75
N TYR A 281 10.48 -5.54 -11.04
CA TYR A 281 9.23 -5.96 -10.41
C TYR A 281 8.16 -6.24 -11.45
N GLU A 282 7.57 -7.43 -11.36
CA GLU A 282 6.43 -7.84 -12.17
C GLU A 282 5.23 -8.15 -11.29
N HIS A 283 4.08 -7.59 -11.66
CA HIS A 283 2.84 -7.86 -10.95
C HIS A 283 2.23 -9.20 -11.38
N ALA A 284 2.77 -10.29 -10.82
CA ALA A 284 2.29 -11.65 -11.01
C ALA A 284 0.95 -11.87 -10.25
N MET A 285 -0.07 -12.38 -10.93
CA MET A 285 -1.38 -12.70 -10.34
C MET A 285 -1.55 -14.20 -10.16
N THR A 286 -2.15 -14.65 -9.06
CA THR A 286 -2.31 -16.07 -8.65
C THR A 286 -2.99 -16.99 -9.68
N LYS A 287 -3.63 -16.44 -10.72
CA LYS A 287 -4.23 -17.19 -11.85
C LYS A 287 -3.35 -17.27 -13.10
N GLY A 288 -2.06 -16.93 -13.00
CA GLY A 288 -1.19 -16.76 -14.15
C GLY A 288 -1.60 -15.54 -14.99
N GLU A 289 -0.82 -15.24 -16.03
CA GLU A 289 -1.28 -14.38 -17.11
C GLU A 289 -2.59 -15.00 -17.66
N ARG A 290 -3.66 -14.20 -17.76
CA ARG A 290 -4.92 -14.72 -18.30
C ARG A 290 -4.71 -15.05 -19.79
N ALA A 291 -4.41 -16.30 -20.11
CA ALA A 291 -4.14 -16.76 -21.48
C ALA A 291 -5.24 -16.36 -22.49
N HIS A 292 -6.50 -16.21 -22.05
CA HIS A 292 -7.63 -15.80 -22.92
C HIS A 292 -8.64 -14.85 -22.25
N GLY A 293 -8.23 -14.10 -21.22
CA GLY A 293 -9.14 -13.19 -20.52
C GLY A 293 -9.04 -11.74 -21.01
N THR A 294 -10.00 -11.26 -21.79
CA THR A 294 -10.16 -9.83 -22.16
C THR A 294 -10.53 -8.91 -20.98
N GLY A 295 -10.40 -9.37 -19.74
CA GLY A 295 -10.75 -8.63 -18.55
C GLY A 295 -9.84 -7.43 -18.36
N ARG A 296 -10.27 -6.27 -18.87
CA ARG A 296 -9.73 -4.93 -18.59
C ARG A 296 -10.01 -4.52 -17.12
N THR A 297 -9.58 -5.32 -16.15
CA THR A 297 -9.51 -4.87 -14.75
C THR A 297 -8.21 -4.07 -14.60
N GLY A 298 -8.24 -2.76 -14.85
CA GLY A 298 -7.03 -1.93 -14.70
C GLY A 298 -6.91 -0.63 -15.51
N LEU A 299 -7.92 -0.19 -16.27
CA LEU A 299 -7.90 1.17 -16.79
C LEU A 299 -8.37 2.14 -15.69
N GLY A 300 -7.41 2.80 -15.06
CA GLY A 300 -7.62 3.87 -14.09
C GLY A 300 -7.07 3.55 -12.70
N GLY A 301 -6.65 4.58 -11.98
CA GLY A 301 -6.20 4.53 -10.58
C GLY A 301 -4.70 4.26 -10.42
N GLU A 302 -3.99 5.22 -9.83
CA GLU A 302 -2.61 5.03 -9.33
C GLU A 302 -2.62 4.03 -8.17
N ASP A 303 -1.79 2.99 -8.20
CA ASP A 303 -1.67 2.02 -7.09
C ASP A 303 -1.30 2.76 -5.79
N ARG A 304 -1.88 2.33 -4.66
CA ARG A 304 -1.69 3.01 -3.38
C ARG A 304 -1.32 2.03 -2.29
N THR A 305 -0.28 2.38 -1.54
CA THR A 305 0.12 1.70 -0.32
C THR A 305 -0.38 2.46 0.90
N TRP A 306 -0.95 1.74 1.86
CA TRP A 306 -1.26 2.24 3.19
C TRP A 306 -0.35 1.59 4.21
N GLU A 307 0.21 2.40 5.10
CA GLU A 307 1.04 1.95 6.20
C GLU A 307 0.24 2.03 7.51
N PHE A 308 0.20 0.92 8.23
CA PHE A 308 -0.58 0.75 9.45
C PHE A 308 0.32 0.39 10.62
N CYS A 309 -0.05 0.88 11.80
CA CYS A 309 0.58 0.53 13.07
C CYS A 309 -0.47 -0.08 13.98
N LEU A 310 -0.15 -1.19 14.66
CA LEU A 310 -1.06 -1.80 15.62
C LEU A 310 -1.33 -0.80 16.75
N LYS A 311 -2.62 -0.59 17.06
CA LYS A 311 -3.02 0.27 18.16
C LYS A 311 -2.83 -0.47 19.49
N ASP A 312 -2.39 0.27 20.51
CA ASP A 312 -2.36 -0.21 21.89
C ASP A 312 -3.77 -0.56 22.40
#